data_AF-A0A286B3W3-F1
#
_entry.id   AF-A0A286B3W3-F1
#
_cell.length_a   1.000
_cell.length_b   1.000
_cell.length_c   1.000
_cell.angle_alpha   90.00
_cell.angle_beta   90.00
_cell.angle_gamma   90.00
#
_symmetry.space_group_name_H-M   'P 1'
#
loop_
_entity.id
_entity.type
_entity.pdbx_description
1 polymer ?
#
loop_
_entity_poly.entity_id
_entity_poly.type
_entity_poly.pdbx_seq_one_letter_code
_entity_poly.pdbx_strand_id
1 'polypeptide(L)'
;MPTFKHSLTAGLALAFALGAAAEPVLLVTSPAALQVAEKSGASFARWAGEASGSDGIATNQALMRSPAWRSIAEPISASLSSLQRRDRQAGVSISKYPHRLFDARWLASPDAFFELVGVANRMDRRPFQSDACGETRLVYRLAYRTVAMQSRLPMTVNVELRGDAPDADGSCASTAKRWQPPQASMTDEATGRWLVSADGPLAPQRLALARVAQVTTNLQSVRWPSAVRPDLGGHAEYMLRAFRWNAGAKRFDVAPLENTPDIAKLKASAPLRKELQQWLQQPANLRALDEATLQIPEKFLAIEAVSVAPRGLERLANRPFEQLFAPGEWQAVQGSRTLQSPQAVLRRLDDLSCAGCHQSRAVAGFHLLGVDRRGASRTFTTGNALAVPHSPHVQDELARRGTYVRAALSTPRPDPFRPLAEPDDANAVAEKPTVGARCEPTRITASANPWLDRAEKLPRISCEGMLSVCEKTSVGFPGGMCSGPCDPGDKNGTCGGIAILSDFNSCLAAKKPFGECLAKHTRPGNLRSCSVQQPCRDDYICAQAEGQPEGRGACIPPYFLFQMRVDGHS
;
A
#
# COMPACT_ATOMS: atom_id res chain seq x y z
N MET A 1 78.11 32.24 6.55
CA MET A 1 78.13 31.74 5.16
C MET A 1 77.41 30.40 5.11
N PRO A 2 76.58 30.15 4.09
CA PRO A 2 75.38 29.31 4.22
C PRO A 2 75.57 27.87 3.72
N THR A 3 74.73 26.96 4.22
CA THR A 3 74.43 25.68 3.55
C THR A 3 72.90 25.55 3.38
N PHE A 4 72.50 25.67 2.11
CA PHE A 4 71.27 25.14 1.49
C PHE A 4 71.15 23.62 1.73
N LYS A 5 70.05 22.88 1.55
CA LYS A 5 68.71 23.00 0.94
C LYS A 5 67.99 21.69 1.36
N HIS A 6 66.66 21.65 1.37
CA HIS A 6 65.83 20.67 0.63
C HIS A 6 64.36 20.94 0.95
N SER A 7 63.69 21.69 0.08
CA SER A 7 62.23 21.78 0.04
C SER A 7 61.75 20.90 -1.11
N LEU A 8 60.97 19.89 -0.76
CA LEU A 8 60.24 19.02 -1.69
C LEU A 8 59.21 19.84 -2.47
N THR A 9 59.27 19.80 -3.79
CA THR A 9 58.25 20.31 -4.69
C THR A 9 57.05 19.38 -4.72
N ALA A 10 55.86 19.96 -4.54
CA ALA A 10 54.57 19.30 -4.57
C ALA A 10 54.27 18.72 -5.97
N GLY A 11 53.97 17.42 -6.03
CA GLY A 11 53.39 16.78 -7.20
C GLY A 11 51.89 17.08 -7.29
N LEU A 12 51.43 17.55 -8.45
CA LEU A 12 50.01 17.62 -8.82
C LEU A 12 49.40 16.21 -8.77
N ALA A 13 48.46 15.99 -7.85
CA ALA A 13 47.49 14.91 -7.95
C ALA A 13 46.25 15.43 -8.69
N LEU A 14 46.15 15.16 -10.00
CA LEU A 14 44.85 15.21 -10.69
C LEU A 14 44.01 14.04 -10.20
N ALA A 15 43.15 14.28 -9.22
CA ALA A 15 42.06 13.37 -8.91
C ALA A 15 40.98 13.53 -9.98
N PHE A 16 40.94 12.61 -10.95
CA PHE A 16 39.74 12.41 -11.75
C PHE A 16 38.63 11.94 -10.81
N ALA A 17 37.73 12.86 -10.44
CA ALA A 17 36.43 12.50 -9.90
C ALA A 17 35.64 11.81 -11.01
N LEU A 18 35.87 10.52 -11.21
CA LEU A 18 34.89 9.65 -11.86
C LEU A 18 33.63 9.72 -10.98
N GLY A 19 32.68 10.57 -11.37
CA GLY A 19 31.41 10.69 -10.66
C GLY A 19 30.79 9.30 -10.55
N ALA A 20 30.55 8.85 -9.32
CA ALA A 20 29.86 7.59 -9.10
C ALA A 20 28.53 7.60 -9.87
N ALA A 21 28.28 6.57 -10.67
CA ALA A 21 27.02 6.44 -11.38
C ALA A 21 25.87 6.48 -10.37
N ALA A 22 24.81 7.22 -10.68
CA ALA A 22 23.68 7.35 -9.77
C ALA A 22 23.01 5.99 -9.54
N GLU A 23 22.56 5.75 -8.31
CA GLU A 23 21.81 4.54 -7.98
C GLU A 23 20.45 4.52 -8.70
N PRO A 24 19.99 3.35 -9.18
CA PRO A 24 18.66 3.24 -9.78
C PRO A 24 17.55 3.66 -8.82
N VAL A 25 16.65 4.53 -9.29
CA VAL A 25 15.46 4.93 -8.55
C VAL A 25 14.47 3.76 -8.51
N LEU A 26 14.01 3.43 -7.29
CA LEU A 26 13.07 2.32 -7.07
C LEU A 26 11.63 2.79 -6.86
N LEU A 27 11.46 3.95 -6.23
CA LEU A 27 10.17 4.53 -5.89
C LEU A 27 10.29 6.05 -5.79
N VAL A 28 9.43 6.78 -6.50
CA VAL A 28 9.28 8.23 -6.35
C VAL A 28 7.98 8.51 -5.61
N THR A 29 8.08 9.22 -4.49
CA THR A 29 6.92 9.60 -3.64
C THR A 29 6.87 11.09 -3.31
N SER A 30 7.86 11.89 -3.74
CA SER A 30 7.82 13.33 -3.54
C SER A 30 6.59 13.93 -4.24
N PRO A 31 5.71 14.63 -3.50
CA PRO A 31 4.55 15.26 -4.11
C PRO A 31 4.90 16.28 -5.19
N ALA A 32 6.01 17.02 -5.03
CA ALA A 32 6.47 18.02 -6.00
C ALA A 32 6.95 17.35 -7.31
N ALA A 33 7.76 16.29 -7.20
CA ALA A 33 8.21 15.52 -8.36
C ALA A 33 7.04 14.90 -9.13
N LEU A 34 6.09 14.29 -8.40
CA LEU A 34 4.92 13.64 -9.00
C LEU A 34 3.98 14.65 -9.66
N GLN A 35 3.79 15.84 -9.08
CA GLN A 35 2.97 16.89 -9.69
C GLN A 35 3.56 17.39 -11.02
N VAL A 36 4.89 17.52 -11.10
CA VAL A 36 5.57 17.86 -12.37
C VAL A 36 5.34 16.77 -13.40
N ALA A 37 5.46 15.49 -13.02
CA ALA A 37 5.21 14.37 -13.92
C ALA A 37 3.74 14.32 -14.41
N GLU A 38 2.76 14.56 -13.52
CA GLU A 38 1.34 14.61 -13.88
C GLU A 38 1.04 15.67 -14.94
N LYS A 39 1.51 16.91 -14.71
CA LYS A 39 1.37 18.03 -15.65
C LYS A 39 2.01 17.74 -17.01
N SER A 40 2.97 16.82 -17.03
CA SER A 40 3.79 16.49 -18.19
C SER A 40 3.45 15.13 -18.80
N GLY A 41 2.24 14.62 -18.53
CA GLY A 41 1.68 13.47 -19.23
C GLY A 41 1.54 12.19 -18.42
N ALA A 42 1.90 12.18 -17.12
CA ALA A 42 1.66 11.05 -16.21
C ALA A 42 0.33 11.19 -15.42
N SER A 43 -0.58 12.06 -15.85
CA SER A 43 -1.88 12.26 -15.19
C SER A 43 -2.81 11.05 -15.31
N PHE A 44 -3.75 10.91 -14.38
CA PHE A 44 -4.74 9.84 -14.45
C PHE A 44 -5.68 9.97 -15.65
N ALA A 45 -5.99 11.20 -16.06
CA ALA A 45 -6.89 11.50 -17.19
C ALA A 45 -6.42 10.84 -18.51
N ARG A 46 -5.09 10.69 -18.67
CA ARG A 46 -4.48 9.97 -19.80
C ARG A 46 -5.09 8.59 -20.00
N TRP A 47 -5.30 7.85 -18.93
CA TRP A 47 -5.80 6.48 -18.99
C TRP A 47 -7.27 6.41 -19.38
N ALA A 48 -8.01 7.51 -19.15
CA ALA A 48 -9.36 7.69 -19.63
C ALA A 48 -9.42 8.25 -21.07
N GLY A 49 -8.28 8.63 -21.68
CA GLY A 49 -8.27 9.34 -22.97
C GLY A 49 -8.82 10.78 -22.86
N GLU A 50 -8.82 11.34 -21.65
CA GLU A 50 -9.29 12.70 -21.36
C GLU A 50 -8.11 13.65 -21.20
N ALA A 51 -8.33 14.93 -21.50
CA ALA A 51 -7.35 15.97 -21.22
C ALA A 51 -7.36 16.32 -19.72
N SER A 52 -6.18 16.50 -19.14
CA SER A 52 -6.04 17.10 -17.81
C SER A 52 -6.18 18.63 -17.86
N GLY A 53 -6.61 19.23 -16.76
CA GLY A 53 -6.45 20.66 -16.52
C GLY A 53 -4.98 21.07 -16.39
N SER A 54 -4.74 22.38 -16.28
CA SER A 54 -3.39 22.96 -16.16
C SER A 54 -2.60 22.50 -14.93
N ASP A 55 -3.29 22.01 -13.91
CA ASP A 55 -2.70 21.43 -12.70
C ASP A 55 -2.37 19.94 -12.83
N GLY A 56 -2.64 19.32 -13.99
CA GLY A 56 -2.44 17.90 -14.26
C GLY A 56 -3.62 17.02 -13.86
N ILE A 57 -4.71 17.59 -13.35
CA ILE A 57 -5.83 16.86 -12.75
C ILE A 57 -7.08 16.95 -13.65
N ALA A 58 -7.88 15.88 -13.67
CA ALA A 58 -9.23 15.88 -14.22
C ALA A 58 -10.22 15.44 -13.14
N THR A 59 -11.40 16.08 -13.11
CA THR A 59 -12.45 15.70 -12.17
C THR A 59 -13.05 14.35 -12.56
N ASN A 60 -13.52 13.60 -11.58
CA ASN A 60 -14.15 12.30 -11.82
C ASN A 60 -15.41 12.44 -12.68
N GLN A 61 -16.14 13.56 -12.57
CA GLN A 61 -17.22 13.90 -13.49
C GLN A 61 -16.76 13.99 -14.95
N ALA A 62 -15.60 14.60 -15.22
CA ALA A 62 -15.04 14.66 -16.58
C ALA A 62 -14.62 13.26 -17.06
N LEU A 63 -13.96 12.47 -16.19
CA LEU A 63 -13.56 11.09 -16.52
C LEU A 63 -14.75 10.21 -16.90
N MET A 64 -15.92 10.40 -16.27
CA MET A 64 -17.14 9.64 -16.56
C MET A 64 -17.68 9.82 -17.99
N ARG A 65 -17.18 10.81 -18.75
CA ARG A 65 -17.48 10.95 -20.18
C ARG A 65 -16.83 9.84 -21.01
N SER A 66 -15.70 9.31 -20.55
CA SER A 66 -14.96 8.26 -21.23
C SER A 66 -15.52 6.85 -20.93
N PRO A 67 -15.66 5.98 -21.95
CA PRO A 67 -15.93 4.56 -21.76
C PRO A 67 -14.89 3.86 -20.88
N ALA A 68 -13.64 4.31 -20.90
CA ALA A 68 -12.55 3.69 -20.16
C ALA A 68 -12.71 3.84 -18.64
N TRP A 69 -13.09 5.02 -18.15
CA TRP A 69 -13.35 5.18 -16.72
C TRP A 69 -14.68 4.54 -16.29
N ARG A 70 -15.74 4.69 -17.10
CA ARG A 70 -17.04 4.07 -16.82
C ARG A 70 -16.93 2.56 -16.62
N SER A 71 -16.16 1.88 -17.45
CA SER A 71 -15.99 0.42 -17.35
C SER A 71 -15.22 -0.04 -16.09
N ILE A 72 -14.55 0.87 -15.38
CA ILE A 72 -13.95 0.61 -14.05
C ILE A 72 -14.91 1.01 -12.93
N ALA A 73 -15.52 2.20 -13.01
CA ALA A 73 -16.35 2.76 -11.96
C ALA A 73 -17.69 2.02 -11.78
N GLU A 74 -18.31 1.57 -12.87
CA GLU A 74 -19.62 0.90 -12.84
C GLU A 74 -19.56 -0.45 -12.11
N PRO A 75 -18.61 -1.38 -12.39
CA PRO A 75 -18.52 -2.63 -11.64
C PRO A 75 -18.24 -2.43 -10.15
N ILE A 76 -17.41 -1.45 -9.78
CA ILE A 76 -17.15 -1.09 -8.37
C ILE A 76 -18.45 -0.64 -7.70
N SER A 77 -19.19 0.26 -8.35
CA SER A 77 -20.47 0.78 -7.85
C SER A 77 -21.53 -0.32 -7.68
N ALA A 78 -21.56 -1.29 -8.60
CA ALA A 78 -22.44 -2.45 -8.52
C ALA A 78 -22.11 -3.34 -7.32
N SER A 79 -20.83 -3.59 -7.05
CA SER A 79 -20.39 -4.39 -5.90
C SER A 79 -20.67 -3.69 -4.56
N LEU A 80 -20.47 -2.38 -4.47
CA LEU A 80 -20.87 -1.59 -3.28
C LEU A 80 -22.38 -1.63 -3.03
N SER A 81 -23.17 -1.51 -4.10
CA SER A 81 -24.64 -1.64 -4.02
C SER A 81 -25.07 -3.04 -3.56
N SER A 82 -24.35 -4.08 -4.02
CA SER A 82 -24.58 -5.47 -3.59
C SER A 82 -24.25 -5.66 -2.10
N LEU A 83 -23.14 -5.08 -1.63
CA LEU A 83 -22.77 -5.09 -0.21
C LEU A 83 -23.86 -4.43 0.65
N GLN A 84 -24.35 -3.25 0.25
CA GLN A 84 -25.44 -2.58 0.97
C GLN A 84 -26.75 -3.38 1.01
N ARG A 85 -27.07 -4.13 -0.05
CA ARG A 85 -28.27 -4.99 -0.05
C ARG A 85 -28.14 -6.18 0.91
N ARG A 86 -26.93 -6.74 1.03
CA ARG A 86 -26.63 -7.88 1.92
C ARG A 86 -26.51 -7.44 3.38
N ASP A 87 -26.03 -6.22 3.63
CA ASP A 87 -25.87 -5.64 4.95
C ASP A 87 -26.73 -4.38 5.09
N ARG A 88 -27.93 -4.54 5.68
CA ARG A 88 -28.87 -3.43 5.90
C ARG A 88 -28.36 -2.39 6.90
N GLN A 89 -27.31 -2.72 7.67
CA GLN A 89 -26.65 -1.78 8.57
C GLN A 89 -25.57 -0.95 7.87
N ALA A 90 -25.25 -1.27 6.61
CA ALA A 90 -24.27 -0.53 5.81
C ALA A 90 -24.89 0.67 5.08
N GLY A 91 -24.19 1.80 5.14
CA GLY A 91 -24.53 2.98 4.36
C GLY A 91 -23.52 4.11 4.54
N VAL A 92 -23.72 5.19 3.79
CA VAL A 92 -22.75 6.31 3.69
C VAL A 92 -22.87 7.34 4.82
N SER A 93 -23.96 7.30 5.60
CA SER A 93 -24.22 8.31 6.65
C SER A 93 -23.84 7.78 8.03
N ILE A 94 -22.84 8.41 8.67
CA ILE A 94 -22.38 8.01 10.02
C ILE A 94 -23.49 8.07 11.08
N SER A 95 -24.40 9.03 10.98
CA SER A 95 -25.47 9.18 11.96
C SER A 95 -26.57 8.13 11.81
N LYS A 96 -26.68 7.47 10.65
CA LYS A 96 -27.74 6.50 10.34
C LYS A 96 -27.25 5.06 10.30
N TYR A 97 -25.99 4.83 9.95
CA TYR A 97 -25.47 3.50 9.65
C TYR A 97 -24.26 3.17 10.54
N PRO A 98 -24.33 2.10 11.36
CA PRO A 98 -23.20 1.68 12.17
C PRO A 98 -22.07 1.07 11.31
N HIS A 99 -22.39 0.50 10.13
CA HIS A 99 -21.41 0.04 9.16
C HIS A 99 -21.25 1.11 8.07
N ARG A 100 -20.05 1.66 7.94
CA ARG A 100 -19.76 2.81 7.09
C ARG A 100 -19.32 2.33 5.71
N LEU A 101 -20.21 2.47 4.75
CA LEU A 101 -19.99 2.08 3.35
C LEU A 101 -19.28 3.21 2.59
N PHE A 102 -18.39 2.84 1.67
CA PHE A 102 -17.84 3.80 0.71
C PHE A 102 -18.93 4.40 -0.18
N ASP A 103 -18.89 5.72 -0.35
CA ASP A 103 -19.83 6.42 -1.23
C ASP A 103 -19.38 6.39 -2.69
N ALA A 104 -20.00 5.53 -3.49
CA ALA A 104 -19.71 5.37 -4.91
C ALA A 104 -19.85 6.67 -5.72
N ARG A 105 -20.62 7.66 -5.24
CA ARG A 105 -20.81 8.95 -5.92
C ARG A 105 -19.51 9.72 -6.09
N TRP A 106 -18.50 9.48 -5.24
CA TRP A 106 -17.17 10.06 -5.42
C TRP A 106 -16.52 9.71 -6.77
N LEU A 107 -16.85 8.55 -7.35
CA LEU A 107 -16.30 8.11 -8.64
C LEU A 107 -16.84 8.90 -9.85
N ALA A 108 -17.84 9.76 -9.63
CA ALA A 108 -18.44 10.63 -10.64
C ALA A 108 -18.55 12.10 -10.19
N SER A 109 -17.95 12.46 -9.04
CA SER A 109 -18.10 13.78 -8.44
C SER A 109 -17.28 14.85 -9.17
N PRO A 110 -17.79 16.10 -9.29
CA PRO A 110 -16.99 17.23 -9.78
C PRO A 110 -15.91 17.67 -8.78
N ASP A 111 -16.06 17.33 -7.50
CA ASP A 111 -15.13 17.72 -6.43
C ASP A 111 -14.03 16.68 -6.18
N ALA A 112 -14.10 15.52 -6.85
CA ALA A 112 -13.15 14.43 -6.68
C ALA A 112 -12.31 14.20 -7.93
N PHE A 113 -11.12 13.68 -7.70
CA PHE A 113 -10.11 13.42 -8.72
C PHE A 113 -9.12 12.35 -8.25
N PHE A 114 -8.31 11.84 -9.18
CA PHE A 114 -7.19 10.97 -8.86
C PHE A 114 -5.88 11.74 -9.01
N GLU A 115 -5.06 11.73 -7.96
CA GLU A 115 -3.70 12.28 -8.00
C GLU A 115 -2.65 11.19 -7.88
N LEU A 116 -1.54 11.36 -8.59
CA LEU A 116 -0.38 10.49 -8.55
C LEU A 116 0.31 10.61 -7.19
N VAL A 117 0.41 9.48 -6.50
CA VAL A 117 1.01 9.36 -5.16
C VAL A 117 2.27 8.50 -5.15
N GLY A 118 2.57 7.81 -6.25
CA GLY A 118 3.91 7.33 -6.49
C GLY A 118 4.12 6.62 -7.82
N VAL A 119 5.40 6.52 -8.17
CA VAL A 119 5.90 5.81 -9.35
C VAL A 119 6.88 4.76 -8.87
N ALA A 120 6.59 3.48 -9.09
CA ALA A 120 7.42 2.37 -8.65
C ALA A 120 8.08 1.66 -9.83
N ASN A 121 9.40 1.51 -9.74
CA ASN A 121 10.17 0.62 -10.59
C ASN A 121 9.94 -0.82 -10.12
N ARG A 122 9.36 -1.64 -11.00
CA ARG A 122 9.03 -3.03 -10.75
C ARG A 122 9.74 -3.95 -11.74
N MET A 123 11.01 -3.70 -12.03
CA MET A 123 11.82 -4.64 -12.84
C MET A 123 11.86 -6.06 -12.24
N ASP A 124 11.69 -6.20 -10.91
CA ASP A 124 11.55 -7.48 -10.21
C ASP A 124 10.35 -8.32 -10.70
N ARG A 125 9.42 -7.71 -11.43
CA ARG A 125 8.25 -8.38 -12.03
C ARG A 125 8.52 -9.03 -13.38
N ARG A 126 9.76 -9.01 -13.87
CA ARG A 126 10.13 -9.67 -15.13
C ARG A 126 9.68 -11.14 -15.25
N PRO A 127 9.69 -11.99 -14.20
CA PRO A 127 9.18 -13.37 -14.31
C PRO A 127 7.71 -13.47 -14.74
N PHE A 128 6.92 -12.40 -14.55
CA PHE A 128 5.52 -12.35 -14.94
C PHE A 128 5.31 -11.94 -16.40
N GLN A 129 6.36 -11.44 -17.08
CA GLN A 129 6.32 -10.95 -18.46
C GLN A 129 7.65 -11.25 -19.15
N SER A 130 7.79 -12.46 -19.72
CA SER A 130 9.06 -12.95 -20.26
C SER A 130 9.62 -12.12 -21.43
N ASP A 131 8.75 -11.39 -22.13
CA ASP A 131 9.05 -10.52 -23.26
C ASP A 131 9.20 -9.04 -22.87
N ALA A 132 9.27 -8.73 -21.57
CA ALA A 132 9.48 -7.37 -21.05
C ALA A 132 10.48 -7.34 -19.88
N CYS A 133 11.13 -6.20 -19.69
CA CYS A 133 12.03 -5.93 -18.57
C CYS A 133 11.25 -5.51 -17.30
N GLY A 134 10.33 -6.36 -16.87
CA GLY A 134 9.46 -6.16 -15.72
C GLY A 134 8.40 -5.08 -15.96
N GLU A 135 8.09 -4.32 -14.92
CA GLU A 135 6.95 -3.38 -14.91
C GLU A 135 7.35 -1.99 -14.42
N THR A 136 6.54 -1.00 -14.78
CA THR A 136 6.47 0.30 -14.12
C THR A 136 5.06 0.51 -13.58
N ARG A 137 4.93 0.95 -12.33
CA ARG A 137 3.62 1.14 -11.69
C ARG A 137 3.39 2.59 -11.32
N LEU A 138 2.28 3.16 -11.79
CA LEU A 138 1.80 4.47 -11.39
C LEU A 138 0.62 4.29 -10.44
N VAL A 139 0.79 4.74 -9.20
CA VAL A 139 -0.23 4.61 -8.15
C VAL A 139 -0.90 5.95 -7.95
N TYR A 140 -2.21 5.96 -8.15
CA TYR A 140 -3.07 7.12 -7.95
C TYR A 140 -3.95 6.93 -6.73
N ARG A 141 -4.19 8.01 -5.99
CA ARG A 141 -5.10 8.05 -4.85
C ARG A 141 -6.31 8.90 -5.19
N LEU A 142 -7.49 8.40 -4.87
CA LEU A 142 -8.70 9.20 -4.93
C LEU A 142 -8.61 10.32 -3.89
N ALA A 143 -8.81 11.55 -4.32
CA ALA A 143 -8.82 12.74 -3.50
C ALA A 143 -10.05 13.60 -3.84
N TYR A 144 -10.37 14.53 -2.95
CA TYR A 144 -11.39 15.52 -3.19
C TYR A 144 -10.95 16.88 -2.66
N ARG A 145 -11.49 17.93 -3.27
CA ARG A 145 -11.28 19.33 -2.86
C ARG A 145 -12.59 20.09 -2.99
N THR A 146 -12.99 20.72 -1.90
CA THR A 146 -14.12 21.65 -1.81
C THR A 146 -13.61 23.01 -1.31
N VAL A 147 -14.50 24.00 -1.23
CA VAL A 147 -14.19 25.30 -0.59
C VAL A 147 -13.78 25.16 0.88
N ALA A 148 -14.27 24.14 1.58
CA ALA A 148 -14.05 23.95 3.01
C ALA A 148 -12.82 23.07 3.30
N MET A 149 -12.52 22.10 2.43
CA MET A 149 -11.51 21.07 2.73
C MET A 149 -10.97 20.37 1.49
N GLN A 150 -9.72 19.90 1.59
CA GLN A 150 -9.13 18.91 0.70
C GLN A 150 -8.69 17.69 1.51
N SER A 151 -8.96 16.48 1.02
CA SER A 151 -8.44 15.25 1.62
C SER A 151 -8.38 14.10 0.60
N ARG A 152 -7.91 12.93 1.05
CA ARG A 152 -7.84 11.69 0.27
C ARG A 152 -8.92 10.72 0.71
N LEU A 153 -9.52 9.99 -0.20
CA LEU A 153 -10.49 8.92 0.06
C LEU A 153 -9.78 7.56 0.09
N PRO A 154 -10.39 6.51 0.68
CA PRO A 154 -9.76 5.21 0.87
C PRO A 154 -9.75 4.34 -0.41
N MET A 155 -9.30 4.89 -1.53
CA MET A 155 -9.21 4.20 -2.80
C MET A 155 -7.90 4.51 -3.51
N THR A 156 -7.18 3.47 -3.94
CA THR A 156 -6.09 3.60 -4.93
C THR A 156 -6.45 2.92 -6.25
N VAL A 157 -5.89 3.48 -7.32
CA VAL A 157 -5.82 2.85 -8.64
C VAL A 157 -4.34 2.71 -8.99
N ASN A 158 -3.92 1.51 -9.36
CA ASN A 158 -2.58 1.22 -9.80
C ASN A 158 -2.61 0.88 -11.29
N VAL A 159 -1.88 1.64 -12.10
CA VAL A 159 -1.71 1.38 -13.53
C VAL A 159 -0.38 0.66 -13.73
N GLU A 160 -0.46 -0.59 -14.15
CA GLU A 160 0.67 -1.50 -14.32
C GLU A 160 1.09 -1.48 -15.79
N LEU A 161 2.24 -0.88 -16.07
CA LEU A 161 2.78 -0.74 -17.40
C LEU A 161 3.85 -1.82 -17.64
N ARG A 162 3.74 -2.49 -18.78
CA ARG A 162 4.77 -3.39 -19.31
C ARG A 162 6.05 -2.59 -19.55
N GLY A 163 7.17 -3.12 -19.07
CA GLY A 163 8.49 -2.56 -19.28
C GLY A 163 8.90 -2.55 -20.76
N ASP A 164 10.09 -2.03 -21.04
CA ASP A 164 10.69 -2.14 -22.38
C ASP A 164 11.02 -3.60 -22.70
N ALA A 165 11.14 -3.92 -23.99
CA ALA A 165 11.60 -5.24 -24.41
C ALA A 165 13.03 -5.50 -23.89
N PRO A 166 13.41 -6.78 -23.67
CA PRO A 166 14.78 -7.14 -23.39
C PRO A 166 15.76 -6.62 -24.45
N ASP A 167 17.00 -6.40 -24.02
CA ASP A 167 18.12 -6.08 -24.90
C ASP A 167 18.39 -7.25 -25.87
N ALA A 168 19.16 -7.02 -26.93
CA ALA A 168 19.42 -8.04 -27.95
C ALA A 168 20.09 -9.32 -27.41
N ASP A 169 20.82 -9.20 -26.30
CA ASP A 169 21.42 -10.32 -25.56
C ASP A 169 20.47 -10.98 -24.55
N GLY A 170 19.21 -10.55 -24.51
CA GLY A 170 18.19 -10.98 -23.57
C GLY A 170 18.35 -10.39 -22.17
N SER A 171 19.26 -9.44 -21.94
CA SER A 171 19.40 -8.74 -20.67
C SER A 171 18.38 -7.59 -20.53
N CYS A 172 18.43 -6.89 -19.41
CA CYS A 172 17.62 -5.70 -19.14
C CYS A 172 18.48 -4.52 -18.68
N ALA A 173 19.73 -4.49 -19.11
CA ALA A 173 20.71 -3.51 -18.66
C ALA A 173 20.33 -2.09 -19.13
N SER A 174 19.80 -1.94 -20.35
CA SER A 174 19.34 -0.65 -20.85
C SER A 174 18.17 -0.09 -20.03
N THR A 175 17.23 -0.97 -19.64
CA THR A 175 16.09 -0.61 -18.79
C THR A 175 16.56 -0.24 -17.38
N ALA A 176 17.48 -1.01 -16.79
CA ALA A 176 18.05 -0.70 -15.48
C ALA A 176 18.78 0.66 -15.47
N LYS A 177 19.59 0.95 -16.50
CA LYS A 177 20.27 2.25 -16.68
C LYS A 177 19.30 3.41 -16.82
N ARG A 178 18.14 3.19 -17.44
CA ARG A 178 17.10 4.22 -17.59
C ARG A 178 16.53 4.71 -16.26
N TRP A 179 16.56 3.86 -15.24
CA TRP A 179 16.16 4.22 -13.89
C TRP A 179 17.28 4.89 -13.09
N GLN A 180 18.49 5.03 -13.64
CA GLN A 180 19.55 5.82 -13.02
C GLN A 180 19.38 7.29 -13.43
N PRO A 181 19.20 8.21 -12.46
CA PRO A 181 19.07 9.62 -12.78
C PRO A 181 20.41 10.17 -13.29
N PRO A 182 20.40 11.26 -14.07
CA PRO A 182 21.62 11.84 -14.64
C PRO A 182 22.58 12.39 -13.58
N GLN A 183 22.07 12.71 -12.38
CA GLN A 183 22.83 13.16 -11.23
C GLN A 183 22.43 12.36 -10.00
N ALA A 184 23.39 12.06 -9.13
CA ALA A 184 23.15 11.28 -7.90
C ALA A 184 22.18 11.99 -6.92
N SER A 185 22.11 13.32 -6.99
CA SER A 185 21.14 14.13 -6.25
C SER A 185 20.50 15.13 -7.20
N MET A 186 19.19 15.25 -7.14
CA MET A 186 18.38 16.15 -7.95
C MET A 186 17.31 16.76 -7.06
N THR A 187 16.86 17.99 -7.36
CA THR A 187 15.66 18.52 -6.70
C THR A 187 14.44 17.70 -7.10
N ASP A 188 13.37 17.79 -6.31
CA ASP A 188 12.12 17.09 -6.63
C ASP A 188 11.55 17.50 -7.98
N GLU A 189 11.57 18.78 -8.33
CA GLU A 189 11.09 19.26 -9.62
C GLU A 189 11.97 18.76 -10.78
N ALA A 190 13.29 18.72 -10.57
CA ALA A 190 14.21 18.16 -11.56
C ALA A 190 13.97 16.66 -11.76
N THR A 191 13.73 15.93 -10.67
CA THR A 191 13.37 14.51 -10.70
C THR A 191 12.08 14.29 -11.50
N GLY A 192 11.05 15.09 -11.23
CA GLY A 192 9.79 15.05 -11.97
C GLY A 192 9.95 15.29 -13.48
N ARG A 193 10.79 16.27 -13.87
CA ARG A 193 11.10 16.54 -15.28
C ARG A 193 11.88 15.40 -15.94
N TRP A 194 12.85 14.81 -15.22
CA TRP A 194 13.62 13.67 -15.73
C TRP A 194 12.74 12.46 -15.99
N LEU A 195 11.83 12.13 -15.07
CA LEU A 195 10.95 10.96 -15.20
C LEU A 195 10.25 10.91 -16.57
N VAL A 196 9.70 12.04 -17.00
CA VAL A 196 8.89 12.18 -18.23
C VAL A 196 9.68 12.65 -19.46
N SER A 197 11.00 12.87 -19.32
CA SER A 197 11.87 13.23 -20.43
C SER A 197 11.93 12.13 -21.50
N ALA A 198 12.45 12.43 -22.70
CA ALA A 198 12.58 11.46 -23.79
C ALA A 198 13.36 10.19 -23.39
N ASP A 199 14.41 10.38 -22.57
CA ASP A 199 15.24 9.30 -22.03
C ASP A 199 14.73 8.76 -20.69
N GLY A 200 13.73 9.41 -20.09
CA GLY A 200 13.18 9.03 -18.80
C GLY A 200 12.41 7.70 -18.79
N PRO A 201 12.21 7.10 -17.60
CA PRO A 201 11.43 5.88 -17.43
C PRO A 201 9.95 6.06 -17.77
N LEU A 202 9.42 7.28 -17.74
CA LEU A 202 8.03 7.65 -18.09
C LEU A 202 7.95 8.47 -19.38
N ALA A 203 8.90 8.31 -20.31
CA ALA A 203 8.82 8.94 -21.63
C ALA A 203 7.46 8.65 -22.30
N PRO A 204 6.91 9.55 -23.14
CA PRO A 204 5.55 9.43 -23.68
C PRO A 204 5.19 8.06 -24.29
N GLN A 205 6.14 7.42 -24.96
CA GLN A 205 6.00 6.09 -25.56
C GLN A 205 5.89 4.95 -24.53
N ARG A 206 6.43 5.14 -23.31
CA ARG A 206 6.32 4.20 -22.18
C ARG A 206 4.99 4.36 -21.43
N LEU A 207 4.36 5.54 -21.54
CA LEU A 207 3.03 5.82 -21.01
C LEU A 207 1.91 5.53 -22.02
N ALA A 208 2.16 4.75 -23.07
CA ALA A 208 1.13 4.39 -24.04
C ALA A 208 0.09 3.42 -23.44
N LEU A 209 -1.20 3.59 -23.77
CA LEU A 209 -2.27 2.67 -23.35
C LEU A 209 -2.00 1.21 -23.76
N ALA A 210 -1.35 1.00 -24.90
CA ALA A 210 -0.95 -0.33 -25.38
C ALA A 210 0.05 -1.05 -24.46
N ARG A 211 0.72 -0.32 -23.55
CA ARG A 211 1.62 -0.91 -22.55
C ARG A 211 0.92 -1.24 -21.24
N VAL A 212 -0.36 -0.91 -21.06
CA VAL A 212 -1.07 -1.27 -19.82
C VAL A 212 -1.25 -2.77 -19.76
N ALA A 213 -0.52 -3.43 -18.85
CA ALA A 213 -0.72 -4.84 -18.54
C ALA A 213 -2.03 -5.03 -17.79
N GLN A 214 -2.28 -4.17 -16.80
CA GLN A 214 -3.46 -4.21 -15.97
C GLN A 214 -3.69 -2.87 -15.27
N VAL A 215 -4.94 -2.59 -14.94
CA VAL A 215 -5.32 -1.59 -13.93
C VAL A 215 -5.87 -2.34 -12.73
N THR A 216 -5.29 -2.15 -11.55
CA THR A 216 -5.74 -2.75 -10.30
C THR A 216 -6.31 -1.68 -9.38
N THR A 217 -7.40 -1.98 -8.69
CA THR A 217 -8.05 -1.07 -7.75
C THR A 217 -8.10 -1.68 -6.37
N ASN A 218 -7.87 -0.85 -5.35
CA ASN A 218 -8.03 -1.21 -3.96
C ASN A 218 -8.88 -0.14 -3.28
N LEU A 219 -10.03 -0.55 -2.76
CA LEU A 219 -11.05 0.32 -2.18
C LEU A 219 -11.46 -0.21 -0.81
N GLN A 220 -11.38 0.59 0.24
CA GLN A 220 -12.04 0.24 1.51
C GLN A 220 -13.56 0.31 1.31
N SER A 221 -14.21 -0.83 1.10
CA SER A 221 -15.63 -0.93 0.74
C SER A 221 -16.56 -0.66 1.92
N VAL A 222 -16.23 -1.20 3.09
CA VAL A 222 -16.98 -0.98 4.33
C VAL A 222 -16.05 -0.97 5.54
N ARG A 223 -16.47 -0.24 6.57
CA ARG A 223 -15.80 -0.19 7.87
C ARG A 223 -16.78 -0.19 9.02
N TRP A 224 -16.53 -1.00 10.04
CA TRP A 224 -17.26 -1.01 11.29
C TRP A 224 -16.36 -0.39 12.36
N PRO A 225 -16.81 0.68 13.04
CA PRO A 225 -15.98 1.35 14.01
C PRO A 225 -15.74 0.49 15.26
N SER A 226 -14.73 0.82 16.07
CA SER A 226 -14.45 0.11 17.32
C SER A 226 -15.63 0.12 18.29
N ALA A 227 -16.50 1.14 18.26
CA ALA A 227 -17.75 1.16 19.01
C ALA A 227 -18.74 0.04 18.60
N VAL A 228 -18.64 -0.47 17.38
CA VAL A 228 -19.44 -1.60 16.85
C VAL A 228 -18.67 -2.92 16.94
N ARG A 229 -17.33 -2.90 16.79
CA ARG A 229 -16.43 -4.06 16.90
C ARG A 229 -15.30 -3.83 17.91
N PRO A 230 -15.62 -3.77 19.21
CA PRO A 230 -14.65 -3.41 20.25
C PRO A 230 -13.63 -4.52 20.55
N ASP A 231 -13.96 -5.77 20.22
CA ASP A 231 -13.08 -6.94 20.41
C ASP A 231 -11.86 -6.90 19.49
N LEU A 232 -12.01 -6.33 18.29
CA LEU A 232 -10.96 -6.23 17.27
C LEU A 232 -10.44 -4.80 17.08
N GLY A 233 -11.06 -3.81 17.70
CA GLY A 233 -10.76 -2.39 17.51
C GLY A 233 -11.28 -1.82 16.19
N GLY A 234 -12.25 -2.51 15.59
CA GLY A 234 -12.86 -2.20 14.30
C GLY A 234 -12.88 -3.40 13.36
N HIS A 235 -13.47 -3.20 12.20
CA HIS A 235 -13.45 -4.12 11.07
C HIS A 235 -13.43 -3.29 9.79
N ALA A 236 -12.59 -3.63 8.81
CA ALA A 236 -12.53 -2.95 7.54
C ALA A 236 -12.33 -3.97 6.42
N GLU A 237 -13.04 -3.75 5.32
CA GLU A 237 -12.97 -4.59 4.13
C GLU A 237 -12.44 -3.78 2.96
N TYR A 238 -11.57 -4.41 2.18
CA TYR A 238 -10.90 -3.82 1.04
C TYR A 238 -11.23 -4.64 -0.19
N MET A 239 -12.03 -4.06 -1.08
CA MET A 239 -12.38 -4.64 -2.36
C MET A 239 -11.22 -4.45 -3.34
N LEU A 240 -10.75 -5.57 -3.86
CA LEU A 240 -9.68 -5.66 -4.84
C LEU A 240 -10.30 -6.04 -6.19
N ARG A 241 -9.94 -5.31 -7.24
CA ARG A 241 -10.36 -5.60 -8.62
C ARG A 241 -9.25 -5.35 -9.61
N ALA A 242 -9.40 -5.97 -10.77
CA ALA A 242 -8.43 -5.96 -11.85
C ALA A 242 -9.16 -5.71 -13.18
N PHE A 243 -8.53 -4.96 -14.08
CA PHE A 243 -9.08 -4.62 -15.38
C PHE A 243 -8.00 -4.61 -16.47
N ARG A 244 -8.33 -5.02 -17.68
CA ARG A 244 -7.42 -5.06 -18.84
C ARG A 244 -7.90 -4.12 -19.93
N TRP A 245 -6.96 -3.45 -20.59
CA TRP A 245 -7.25 -2.56 -21.69
C TRP A 245 -7.75 -3.33 -22.91
N ASN A 246 -8.93 -2.97 -23.40
CA ASN A 246 -9.49 -3.45 -24.67
C ASN A 246 -9.38 -2.32 -25.69
N ALA A 247 -8.38 -2.42 -26.59
CA ALA A 247 -8.12 -1.41 -27.59
C ALA A 247 -9.27 -1.25 -28.60
N GLY A 248 -9.96 -2.34 -28.95
CA GLY A 248 -11.08 -2.31 -29.90
C GLY A 248 -12.29 -1.58 -29.36
N ALA A 249 -12.64 -1.82 -28.09
CA ALA A 249 -13.76 -1.18 -27.41
C ALA A 249 -13.37 0.15 -26.71
N LYS A 250 -12.09 0.52 -26.71
CA LYS A 250 -11.52 1.69 -26.01
C LYS A 250 -11.97 1.78 -24.56
N ARG A 251 -11.97 0.64 -23.85
CA ARG A 251 -12.40 0.54 -22.46
C ARG A 251 -11.57 -0.47 -21.68
N PHE A 252 -11.75 -0.52 -20.37
CA PHE A 252 -11.15 -1.54 -19.51
C PHE A 252 -12.15 -2.64 -19.17
N ASP A 253 -11.92 -3.86 -19.65
CA ASP A 253 -12.74 -5.02 -19.32
C ASP A 253 -12.30 -5.61 -17.97
N VAL A 254 -13.26 -6.16 -17.21
CA VAL A 254 -12.96 -6.84 -15.94
C VAL A 254 -12.03 -8.03 -16.20
N ALA A 255 -10.99 -8.16 -15.37
CA ALA A 255 -9.98 -9.19 -15.51
C ALA A 255 -9.78 -9.94 -14.18
N PRO A 256 -9.24 -11.18 -14.22
CA PRO A 256 -8.89 -11.91 -13.01
C PRO A 256 -7.78 -11.21 -12.22
N LEU A 257 -7.85 -11.36 -10.90
CA LEU A 257 -6.82 -10.94 -9.96
C LEU A 257 -5.68 -11.94 -9.95
N GLU A 258 -4.44 -11.44 -10.03
CA GLU A 258 -3.25 -12.28 -10.02
C GLU A 258 -3.24 -13.25 -8.83
N ASN A 259 -3.04 -14.53 -9.14
CA ASN A 259 -2.89 -15.63 -8.19
C ASN A 259 -3.95 -15.70 -7.06
N THR A 260 -5.13 -15.09 -7.28
CA THR A 260 -6.20 -15.02 -6.29
C THR A 260 -7.32 -15.99 -6.66
N PRO A 261 -7.48 -17.11 -5.96
CA PRO A 261 -8.40 -18.16 -6.37
C PRO A 261 -9.86 -17.74 -6.15
N ASP A 262 -10.74 -18.14 -7.05
CA ASP A 262 -12.19 -18.00 -6.87
C ASP A 262 -12.70 -19.08 -5.91
N ILE A 263 -12.75 -18.72 -4.63
CA ILE A 263 -13.10 -19.65 -3.55
C ILE A 263 -14.50 -20.25 -3.78
N ALA A 264 -15.48 -19.42 -4.17
CA ALA A 264 -16.85 -19.87 -4.35
C ALA A 264 -16.96 -20.86 -5.52
N LYS A 265 -16.34 -20.52 -6.66
CA LYS A 265 -16.31 -21.39 -7.84
C LYS A 265 -15.60 -22.71 -7.58
N LEU A 266 -14.47 -22.68 -6.88
CA LEU A 266 -13.67 -23.87 -6.59
C LEU A 266 -14.34 -24.77 -5.53
N LYS A 267 -15.02 -24.20 -4.53
CA LYS A 267 -15.84 -24.99 -3.59
C LYS A 267 -17.04 -25.63 -4.26
N ALA A 268 -17.64 -24.98 -5.25
CA ALA A 268 -18.79 -25.50 -5.99
C ALA A 268 -18.42 -26.61 -7.01
N SER A 269 -17.14 -26.76 -7.38
CA SER A 269 -16.70 -27.72 -8.40
C SER A 269 -15.50 -28.54 -7.91
N ALA A 270 -15.77 -29.73 -7.39
CA ALA A 270 -14.73 -30.68 -6.97
C ALA A 270 -13.75 -31.05 -8.11
N PRO A 271 -14.18 -31.25 -9.38
CA PRO A 271 -13.25 -31.47 -10.49
C PRO A 271 -12.31 -30.29 -10.73
N LEU A 272 -12.81 -29.04 -10.69
CA LEU A 272 -12.01 -27.85 -10.92
C LEU A 272 -11.00 -27.62 -9.77
N ARG A 273 -11.43 -27.83 -8.51
CA ARG A 273 -10.55 -27.78 -7.34
C ARG A 273 -9.42 -28.81 -7.43
N LYS A 274 -9.74 -30.03 -7.82
CA LYS A 274 -8.75 -31.11 -8.00
C LYS A 274 -7.79 -30.79 -9.15
N GLU A 275 -8.28 -30.20 -10.24
CA GLU A 275 -7.44 -29.75 -11.34
C GLU A 275 -6.42 -28.69 -10.88
N LEU A 276 -6.86 -27.68 -10.13
CA LEU A 276 -5.97 -26.68 -9.55
C LEU A 276 -4.91 -27.31 -8.64
N GLN A 277 -5.32 -28.21 -7.75
CA GLN A 277 -4.42 -28.91 -6.84
C GLN A 277 -3.34 -29.70 -7.58
N GLN A 278 -3.74 -30.51 -8.57
CA GLN A 278 -2.81 -31.30 -9.38
C GLN A 278 -1.85 -30.42 -10.16
N TRP A 279 -2.35 -29.29 -10.71
CA TRP A 279 -1.50 -28.32 -11.38
C TRP A 279 -0.49 -27.70 -10.41
N LEU A 280 -0.91 -27.24 -9.23
CA LEU A 280 -0.02 -26.65 -8.22
C LEU A 280 1.07 -27.63 -7.74
N GLN A 281 0.77 -28.92 -7.67
CA GLN A 281 1.73 -29.96 -7.23
C GLN A 281 2.77 -30.33 -8.29
N GLN A 282 2.68 -29.82 -9.52
CA GLN A 282 3.70 -30.07 -10.53
C GLN A 282 5.06 -29.49 -10.08
N PRO A 283 6.19 -30.21 -10.29
CA PRO A 283 7.50 -29.76 -9.80
C PRO A 283 7.91 -28.35 -10.25
N ALA A 284 7.57 -27.97 -11.50
CA ALA A 284 7.85 -26.64 -12.01
C ALA A 284 7.04 -25.55 -11.30
N ASN A 285 5.78 -25.84 -10.93
CA ASN A 285 4.92 -24.90 -10.22
C ASN A 285 5.30 -24.77 -8.75
N LEU A 286 5.70 -25.86 -8.09
CA LEU A 286 6.28 -25.79 -6.74
C LEU A 286 7.57 -24.97 -6.71
N ARG A 287 8.42 -25.09 -7.74
CA ARG A 287 9.61 -24.23 -7.88
C ARG A 287 9.23 -22.76 -8.05
N ALA A 288 8.30 -22.45 -8.96
CA ALA A 288 7.84 -21.08 -9.18
C ALA A 288 7.13 -20.51 -7.93
N LEU A 289 6.44 -21.35 -7.16
CA LEU A 289 5.84 -20.97 -5.88
C LEU A 289 6.92 -20.59 -4.85
N ASP A 290 7.97 -21.39 -4.72
CA ASP A 290 9.08 -21.12 -3.83
C ASP A 290 9.78 -19.79 -4.19
N GLU A 291 9.95 -19.53 -5.49
CA GLU A 291 10.55 -18.30 -6.02
C GLU A 291 9.63 -17.07 -5.96
N ALA A 292 8.34 -17.24 -5.65
CA ALA A 292 7.29 -16.21 -5.77
C ALA A 292 7.06 -15.69 -7.21
N THR A 293 7.22 -16.57 -8.20
CA THR A 293 7.05 -16.29 -9.63
C THR A 293 5.92 -17.10 -10.29
N LEU A 294 5.17 -17.88 -9.50
CA LEU A 294 4.04 -18.68 -9.96
C LEU A 294 2.99 -17.81 -10.66
N GLN A 295 2.40 -18.34 -11.75
CA GLN A 295 1.26 -17.74 -12.45
C GLN A 295 0.14 -18.75 -12.62
N ILE A 296 -0.90 -18.64 -11.79
CA ILE A 296 -2.03 -19.57 -11.79
C ILE A 296 -2.92 -19.31 -13.02
N PRO A 297 -3.40 -20.37 -13.72
CA PRO A 297 -4.29 -20.20 -14.86
C PRO A 297 -5.58 -19.44 -14.52
N GLU A 298 -5.95 -18.49 -15.39
CA GLU A 298 -7.07 -17.56 -15.18
C GLU A 298 -8.41 -18.21 -14.87
N LYS A 299 -8.66 -19.44 -15.38
CA LYS A 299 -9.90 -20.16 -15.12
C LYS A 299 -10.14 -20.48 -13.64
N PHE A 300 -9.11 -20.42 -12.80
CA PHE A 300 -9.22 -20.64 -11.36
C PHE A 300 -9.37 -19.34 -10.56
N LEU A 301 -9.19 -18.19 -11.19
CA LEU A 301 -8.99 -16.92 -10.51
C LEU A 301 -10.28 -16.11 -10.38
N ALA A 302 -10.37 -15.37 -9.28
CA ALA A 302 -11.47 -14.45 -9.01
C ALA A 302 -11.27 -13.12 -9.75
N ILE A 303 -12.37 -12.47 -10.11
CA ILE A 303 -12.36 -11.10 -10.68
C ILE A 303 -12.56 -10.00 -9.62
N GLU A 304 -12.94 -10.40 -8.41
CA GLU A 304 -13.12 -9.55 -7.24
C GLU A 304 -12.71 -10.35 -6.01
N ALA A 305 -11.98 -9.72 -5.09
CA ALA A 305 -11.64 -10.30 -3.80
C ALA A 305 -11.82 -9.26 -2.70
N VAL A 306 -12.04 -9.73 -1.48
CA VAL A 306 -12.11 -8.88 -0.29
C VAL A 306 -10.98 -9.26 0.64
N SER A 307 -10.23 -8.25 1.06
CA SER A 307 -9.23 -8.35 2.11
C SER A 307 -9.74 -7.69 3.39
N VAL A 308 -9.39 -8.22 4.57
CA VAL A 308 -9.95 -7.80 5.86
C VAL A 308 -8.88 -7.30 6.83
N ALA A 309 -9.16 -6.21 7.55
CA ALA A 309 -8.34 -5.65 8.62
C ALA A 309 -9.20 -5.25 9.84
N PRO A 310 -8.61 -4.98 11.03
CA PRO A 310 -7.20 -5.11 11.40
C PRO A 310 -6.75 -6.57 11.56
N ARG A 311 -5.44 -6.77 11.78
CA ARG A 311 -4.80 -8.09 11.97
C ARG A 311 -5.02 -9.07 10.84
N GLY A 312 -4.86 -8.60 9.60
CA GLY A 312 -5.27 -9.34 8.42
C GLY A 312 -4.66 -10.74 8.30
N LEU A 313 -3.43 -10.94 8.75
CA LEU A 313 -2.74 -12.23 8.68
C LEU A 313 -3.43 -13.34 9.49
N GLU A 314 -4.12 -12.96 10.54
CA GLU A 314 -4.84 -13.88 11.41
C GLU A 314 -6.28 -14.11 10.93
N ARG A 315 -6.71 -13.38 9.89
CA ARG A 315 -8.05 -13.51 9.30
C ARG A 315 -8.02 -14.58 8.23
N LEU A 316 -8.89 -15.58 8.35
CA LEU A 316 -9.05 -16.62 7.34
C LEU A 316 -9.47 -16.03 5.97
N ALA A 317 -10.19 -14.91 5.96
CA ALA A 317 -10.56 -14.20 4.73
C ALA A 317 -9.37 -13.76 3.86
N ASN A 318 -8.19 -13.53 4.46
CA ASN A 318 -6.96 -13.19 3.72
C ASN A 318 -6.10 -14.43 3.38
N ARG A 319 -6.58 -15.64 3.68
CA ARG A 319 -5.89 -16.91 3.43
C ARG A 319 -6.73 -17.80 2.50
N PRO A 320 -6.90 -17.39 1.22
CA PRO A 320 -7.87 -17.99 0.33
C PRO A 320 -7.55 -19.46 -0.06
N PHE A 321 -6.29 -19.87 -0.06
CA PHE A 321 -5.89 -21.26 -0.32
C PHE A 321 -6.08 -22.15 0.90
N GLU A 322 -5.83 -21.68 2.12
CA GLU A 322 -6.22 -22.42 3.34
C GLU A 322 -7.73 -22.68 3.42
N GLN A 323 -8.56 -21.81 2.82
CA GLN A 323 -10.00 -22.05 2.72
C GLN A 323 -10.38 -23.14 1.70
N LEU A 324 -9.45 -23.49 0.81
CA LEU A 324 -9.66 -24.43 -0.29
C LEU A 324 -8.98 -25.78 -0.04
N PHE A 325 -7.87 -25.82 0.68
CA PHE A 325 -7.06 -27.02 0.84
C PHE A 325 -6.63 -27.21 2.29
N ALA A 326 -6.67 -28.45 2.76
CA ALA A 326 -6.16 -28.82 4.07
C ALA A 326 -4.63 -29.03 4.01
N PRO A 327 -3.89 -28.80 5.12
CA PRO A 327 -2.44 -29.03 5.16
C PRO A 327 -2.06 -30.46 4.77
N GLY A 328 -2.84 -31.47 5.14
CA GLY A 328 -2.57 -32.87 4.80
C GLY A 328 -2.61 -33.21 3.30
N GLU A 329 -3.05 -32.26 2.47
CA GLU A 329 -3.05 -32.37 1.01
C GLU A 329 -1.71 -31.96 0.37
N TRP A 330 -0.73 -31.53 1.18
CA TRP A 330 0.55 -31.00 0.74
C TRP A 330 1.72 -31.73 1.41
N GLN A 331 2.90 -31.59 0.80
CA GLN A 331 4.15 -32.16 1.30
C GLN A 331 5.22 -31.06 1.33
N ALA A 332 6.19 -31.22 2.23
CA ALA A 332 7.39 -30.40 2.21
C ALA A 332 8.16 -30.61 0.89
N VAL A 333 8.74 -29.53 0.35
CA VAL A 333 9.57 -29.58 -0.85
C VAL A 333 11.03 -29.50 -0.42
N GLN A 334 11.76 -30.60 -0.58
CA GLN A 334 13.17 -30.69 -0.21
C GLN A 334 14.01 -29.67 -0.99
N GLY A 335 14.87 -28.93 -0.28
CA GLY A 335 15.74 -27.90 -0.87
C GLY A 335 15.03 -26.58 -1.21
N SER A 336 13.74 -26.45 -0.91
CA SER A 336 13.02 -25.18 -1.06
C SER A 336 13.47 -24.14 -0.01
N ARG A 337 13.40 -22.87 -0.39
CA ARG A 337 13.70 -21.73 0.49
C ARG A 337 12.55 -21.45 1.46
N THR A 338 11.30 -21.73 1.06
CA THR A 338 10.07 -21.36 1.78
C THR A 338 9.06 -22.48 1.96
N LEU A 339 9.18 -23.61 1.24
CA LEU A 339 8.16 -24.68 1.21
C LEU A 339 8.54 -25.88 2.10
N GLN A 340 9.02 -25.61 3.31
CA GLN A 340 9.66 -26.59 4.18
C GLN A 340 8.68 -27.49 4.96
N SER A 341 7.38 -27.21 4.88
CA SER A 341 6.31 -28.01 5.49
C SER A 341 5.01 -27.87 4.70
N PRO A 342 4.02 -28.76 4.90
CA PRO A 342 2.71 -28.62 4.25
C PRO A 342 2.02 -27.28 4.54
N GLN A 343 2.18 -26.76 5.77
CA GLN A 343 1.67 -25.44 6.16
C GLN A 343 2.43 -24.31 5.46
N ALA A 344 3.75 -24.45 5.28
CA ALA A 344 4.55 -23.45 4.59
C ALA A 344 4.17 -23.32 3.10
N VAL A 345 3.76 -24.43 2.46
CA VAL A 345 3.19 -24.40 1.09
C VAL A 345 1.91 -23.56 1.05
N LEU A 346 0.96 -23.80 1.95
CA LEU A 346 -0.28 -23.02 2.03
C LEU A 346 -0.01 -21.54 2.34
N ARG A 347 0.84 -21.25 3.32
CA ARG A 347 1.26 -19.88 3.67
C ARG A 347 1.81 -19.15 2.45
N ARG A 348 2.66 -19.82 1.65
CA ARG A 348 3.25 -19.22 0.44
C ARG A 348 2.22 -19.01 -0.68
N LEU A 349 1.27 -19.93 -0.84
CA LEU A 349 0.16 -19.74 -1.78
C LEU A 349 -0.71 -18.55 -1.39
N ASP A 350 -1.04 -18.43 -0.10
CA ASP A 350 -1.81 -17.29 0.43
C ASP A 350 -1.05 -15.97 0.26
N ASP A 351 0.25 -15.94 0.55
CA ASP A 351 1.14 -14.78 0.34
C ASP A 351 1.20 -14.33 -1.13
N LEU A 352 1.04 -15.24 -2.09
CA LEU A 352 0.95 -14.89 -3.52
C LEU A 352 -0.41 -14.35 -3.96
N SER A 353 -1.48 -14.59 -3.19
CA SER A 353 -2.80 -14.05 -3.51
C SER A 353 -2.87 -12.54 -3.24
N CYS A 354 -3.74 -11.83 -3.97
CA CYS A 354 -3.96 -10.41 -3.72
C CYS A 354 -4.41 -10.17 -2.27
N ALA A 355 -5.34 -10.97 -1.74
CA ALA A 355 -5.86 -10.76 -0.38
C ALA A 355 -4.83 -11.05 0.72
N GLY A 356 -4.00 -12.08 0.55
CA GLY A 356 -2.95 -12.44 1.51
C GLY A 356 -1.86 -11.40 1.59
N CYS A 357 -1.19 -11.09 0.47
CA CYS A 357 -0.15 -10.05 0.45
C CYS A 357 -0.67 -8.69 0.93
N HIS A 358 -1.91 -8.34 0.58
CA HIS A 358 -2.48 -7.02 0.83
C HIS A 358 -2.64 -6.65 2.31
N GLN A 359 -2.67 -7.61 3.24
CA GLN A 359 -2.64 -7.31 4.68
C GLN A 359 -1.35 -7.78 5.35
N SER A 360 -0.41 -8.32 4.60
CA SER A 360 0.93 -8.62 5.08
C SER A 360 1.70 -7.34 5.28
N ARG A 361 1.69 -6.85 6.53
CA ARG A 361 2.46 -5.65 6.91
C ARG A 361 2.09 -4.43 6.06
N ALA A 362 0.81 -4.37 5.69
CA ALA A 362 0.18 -3.27 4.99
C ALA A 362 -0.46 -2.32 5.99
N VAL A 363 -0.59 -1.07 5.58
CA VAL A 363 -1.06 -0.01 6.44
C VAL A 363 -2.47 0.38 6.01
N ALA A 364 -3.46 -0.07 6.79
CA ALA A 364 -4.88 0.00 6.43
C ALA A 364 -5.17 -0.66 5.08
N GLY A 365 -4.61 -1.85 4.82
CA GLY A 365 -4.73 -2.50 3.50
C GLY A 365 -4.01 -1.76 2.36
N PHE A 366 -3.26 -0.70 2.62
CA PHE A 366 -2.49 -0.03 1.56
C PHE A 366 -1.00 -0.18 1.80
N HIS A 367 -0.27 -0.49 0.73
CA HIS A 367 1.19 -0.50 0.75
C HIS A 367 1.78 0.87 0.41
N LEU A 368 1.09 1.66 -0.41
CA LEU A 368 1.49 3.01 -0.79
C LEU A 368 0.28 3.95 -0.69
N LEU A 369 0.40 4.93 0.20
CA LEU A 369 -0.61 5.94 0.51
C LEU A 369 -0.23 7.34 -0.01
N GLY A 370 1.08 7.60 -0.14
CA GLY A 370 1.65 8.89 -0.51
C GLY A 370 1.65 9.91 0.62
N VAL A 371 2.53 10.91 0.55
CA VAL A 371 2.48 12.09 1.43
C VAL A 371 1.49 13.11 0.84
N ASP A 372 0.75 13.80 1.70
CA ASP A 372 -0.21 14.83 1.30
C ASP A 372 0.50 16.07 0.71
N ARG A 373 -0.06 16.69 -0.34
CA ARG A 373 0.51 17.89 -1.00
C ARG A 373 0.39 19.12 -0.09
N ARG A 374 1.49 19.53 0.55
CA ARG A 374 1.56 20.75 1.38
C ARG A 374 1.33 22.01 0.53
N GLY A 375 0.69 23.02 1.11
CA GLY A 375 0.47 24.33 0.46
C GLY A 375 -0.62 24.40 -0.63
N ALA A 376 -1.18 23.26 -1.07
CA ALA A 376 -2.26 23.23 -2.05
C ALA A 376 -3.68 23.43 -1.45
N SER A 377 -3.78 23.59 -0.11
CA SER A 377 -5.02 23.73 0.63
C SER A 377 -4.96 24.90 1.62
N ARG A 378 -6.05 25.65 1.74
CA ARG A 378 -6.25 26.68 2.76
C ARG A 378 -6.46 26.10 4.18
N THR A 379 -6.66 24.78 4.32
CA THR A 379 -7.06 24.12 5.58
C THR A 379 -6.25 22.85 5.90
N PHE A 380 -4.97 22.80 5.54
CA PHE A 380 -4.09 21.69 5.92
C PHE A 380 -4.05 21.56 7.45
N THR A 381 -4.52 20.41 7.98
CA THR A 381 -4.40 20.08 9.40
C THR A 381 -3.31 19.02 9.54
N THR A 382 -2.24 19.33 10.26
CA THR A 382 -1.07 18.45 10.47
C THR A 382 -1.48 17.04 10.93
N GLY A 383 -2.50 16.94 11.79
CA GLY A 383 -3.03 15.66 12.27
C GLY A 383 -3.79 14.80 11.24
N ASN A 384 -3.95 15.26 9.99
CA ASN A 384 -4.52 14.48 8.89
C ASN A 384 -3.53 14.30 7.72
N ALA A 385 -2.22 14.38 7.98
CA ALA A 385 -1.18 14.16 6.99
C ALA A 385 -0.31 12.95 7.34
N LEU A 386 0.21 12.28 6.31
CA LEU A 386 1.20 11.21 6.49
C LEU A 386 2.62 11.78 6.53
N ALA A 387 3.45 11.28 7.46
CA ALA A 387 4.88 11.54 7.47
C ALA A 387 5.65 10.56 6.59
N VAL A 388 5.19 9.31 6.51
CA VAL A 388 5.79 8.26 5.67
C VAL A 388 4.75 7.79 4.65
N PRO A 389 5.09 7.73 3.34
CA PRO A 389 4.12 7.46 2.29
C PRO A 389 3.73 5.99 2.14
N HIS A 390 4.47 5.05 2.72
CA HIS A 390 4.33 3.62 2.45
C HIS A 390 4.40 2.76 3.71
N SER A 391 4.01 1.49 3.58
CA SER A 391 4.04 0.53 4.68
C SER A 391 5.47 0.04 4.99
N PRO A 392 5.71 -0.58 6.16
CA PRO A 392 6.97 -1.25 6.48
C PRO A 392 7.33 -2.34 5.46
N HIS A 393 6.32 -3.08 4.96
CA HIS A 393 6.53 -4.05 3.88
C HIS A 393 7.17 -3.44 2.63
N VAL A 394 6.70 -2.25 2.21
CA VAL A 394 7.29 -1.58 1.04
C VAL A 394 8.74 -1.22 1.30
N GLN A 395 9.09 -0.79 2.51
CA GLN A 395 10.47 -0.48 2.87
C GLN A 395 11.40 -1.68 2.68
N ASP A 396 10.99 -2.84 3.19
CA ASP A 396 11.77 -4.08 3.06
C ASP A 396 11.86 -4.55 1.59
N GLU A 397 10.75 -4.41 0.86
CA GLU A 397 10.68 -4.72 -0.57
C GLU A 397 11.59 -3.81 -1.42
N LEU A 398 11.79 -2.55 -1.05
CA LEU A 398 12.70 -1.63 -1.72
C LEU A 398 14.15 -2.08 -1.59
N ALA A 399 14.57 -2.55 -0.41
CA ALA A 399 15.93 -3.07 -0.23
C ALA A 399 16.20 -4.25 -1.18
N ARG A 400 15.28 -5.22 -1.25
CA ARG A 400 15.40 -6.36 -2.19
C ARG A 400 15.33 -5.91 -3.65
N ARG A 401 14.41 -4.99 -4.01
CA ARG A 401 14.35 -4.43 -5.39
C ARG A 401 15.64 -3.75 -5.79
N GLY A 402 16.29 -3.02 -4.88
CA GLY A 402 17.58 -2.38 -5.12
C GLY A 402 18.66 -3.40 -5.49
N THR A 403 18.69 -4.55 -4.83
CA THR A 403 19.59 -5.65 -5.21
C THR A 403 19.26 -6.21 -6.60
N TYR A 404 17.98 -6.44 -6.90
CA TYR A 404 17.54 -6.94 -8.21
C TYR A 404 17.91 -5.97 -9.35
N VAL A 405 17.57 -4.69 -9.21
CA VAL A 405 17.79 -3.68 -10.26
C VAL A 405 19.28 -3.43 -10.49
N ARG A 406 20.10 -3.38 -9.43
CA ARG A 406 21.56 -3.28 -9.56
C ARG A 406 22.15 -4.50 -10.27
N ALA A 407 21.71 -5.71 -9.93
CA ALA A 407 22.15 -6.91 -10.62
C ALA A 407 21.74 -6.90 -12.11
N ALA A 408 20.56 -6.35 -12.45
CA ALA A 408 20.09 -6.24 -13.83
C ALA A 408 20.97 -5.35 -14.73
N LEU A 409 21.87 -4.53 -14.16
CA LEU A 409 22.83 -3.72 -14.92
C LEU A 409 23.92 -4.58 -15.62
N SER A 410 24.19 -5.78 -15.12
CA SER A 410 25.29 -6.64 -15.58
C SER A 410 24.91 -8.11 -15.73
N THR A 411 23.83 -8.55 -15.09
CA THR A 411 23.40 -9.95 -15.07
C THR A 411 22.16 -10.12 -15.94
N PRO A 412 22.19 -10.95 -17.00
CA PRO A 412 21.07 -11.10 -17.93
C PRO A 412 19.76 -11.52 -17.27
N ARG A 413 19.80 -12.35 -16.21
CA ARG A 413 18.62 -12.74 -15.41
C ARG A 413 18.99 -12.78 -13.93
N PRO A 414 18.74 -11.71 -13.16
CA PRO A 414 18.95 -11.71 -11.71
C PRO A 414 18.01 -12.71 -11.00
N ASP A 415 18.42 -13.19 -9.82
CA ASP A 415 17.58 -14.07 -8.98
C ASP A 415 16.24 -13.39 -8.65
N PRO A 416 15.09 -13.94 -9.08
CA PRO A 416 13.78 -13.34 -8.85
C PRO A 416 13.23 -13.60 -7.45
N PHE A 417 13.92 -14.38 -6.62
CA PHE A 417 13.41 -14.80 -5.32
C PHE A 417 12.94 -13.62 -4.47
N ARG A 418 11.69 -13.72 -4.03
CA ARG A 418 11.07 -12.81 -3.08
C ARG A 418 10.75 -13.55 -1.78
N PRO A 419 11.20 -13.10 -0.60
CA PRO A 419 10.81 -13.72 0.67
C PRO A 419 9.30 -13.58 0.91
N LEU A 420 8.76 -14.25 1.92
CA LEU A 420 7.39 -14.02 2.38
C LEU A 420 7.22 -12.54 2.78
N ALA A 421 6.03 -11.97 2.56
CA ALA A 421 5.77 -10.59 2.97
C ALA A 421 5.77 -10.42 4.50
N GLU A 422 5.43 -11.48 5.21
CA GLU A 422 5.60 -11.59 6.65
C GLU A 422 7.01 -12.10 6.99
N PRO A 423 7.67 -11.55 8.02
CA PRO A 423 8.88 -12.16 8.56
C PRO A 423 8.58 -13.53 9.19
N ASP A 424 9.64 -14.33 9.35
CA ASP A 424 9.57 -15.59 10.08
C ASP A 424 9.76 -15.31 11.58
N ASP A 425 8.66 -15.24 12.33
CA ASP A 425 8.61 -14.78 13.72
C ASP A 425 9.20 -15.78 14.74
N ALA A 426 9.74 -16.92 14.30
CA ALA A 426 10.19 -18.00 15.17
C ALA A 426 11.25 -17.59 16.22
N ASN A 427 11.95 -16.46 16.00
CA ASN A 427 12.99 -15.93 16.91
C ASN A 427 12.76 -14.46 17.32
N ALA A 428 11.54 -13.92 17.18
CA ALA A 428 11.26 -12.54 17.57
C ALA A 428 11.46 -12.36 19.09
N VAL A 429 12.42 -11.51 19.47
CA VAL A 429 12.62 -11.11 20.87
C VAL A 429 11.34 -10.43 21.36
N ALA A 430 10.87 -10.81 22.55
CA ALA A 430 9.70 -10.18 23.15
C ALA A 430 9.85 -8.65 23.18
N GLU A 431 8.91 -7.93 22.56
CA GLU A 431 8.93 -6.47 22.53
C GLU A 431 8.82 -5.95 23.97
N LYS A 432 9.75 -5.07 24.36
CA LYS A 432 9.64 -4.38 25.65
C LYS A 432 8.35 -3.55 25.65
N PRO A 433 7.56 -3.52 26.73
CA PRO A 433 6.27 -2.83 26.77
C PRO A 433 6.44 -1.30 26.95
N THR A 434 7.28 -0.68 26.13
CA THR A 434 7.52 0.76 26.06
C THR A 434 6.48 1.45 25.18
N VAL A 435 6.54 2.79 25.07
CA VAL A 435 5.62 3.58 24.24
C VAL A 435 5.50 3.01 22.82
N GLY A 436 4.26 2.77 22.38
CA GLY A 436 3.91 2.15 21.10
C GLY A 436 3.81 0.62 21.10
N ALA A 437 4.35 -0.06 22.12
CA ALA A 437 4.35 -1.53 22.18
C ALA A 437 2.95 -2.09 22.43
N ARG A 438 2.76 -3.36 22.07
CA ARG A 438 1.51 -4.08 22.32
C ARG A 438 1.28 -4.32 23.82
N CYS A 439 0.06 -4.07 24.31
CA CYS A 439 -0.29 -4.24 25.73
C CYS A 439 -1.60 -5.00 26.00
N GLU A 440 -2.41 -5.27 24.97
CA GLU A 440 -3.63 -6.06 25.05
C GLU A 440 -3.59 -7.20 24.02
N PRO A 441 -2.73 -8.23 24.24
CA PRO A 441 -2.65 -9.37 23.35
C PRO A 441 -4.00 -10.10 23.27
N THR A 442 -4.32 -10.61 22.09
CA THR A 442 -5.58 -11.31 21.82
C THR A 442 -5.35 -12.48 20.87
N ARG A 443 -6.14 -13.54 21.02
CA ARG A 443 -6.18 -14.67 20.09
C ARG A 443 -7.42 -14.55 19.19
N ILE A 444 -7.25 -14.53 17.87
CA ILE A 444 -8.38 -14.54 16.94
C ILE A 444 -8.85 -15.97 16.69
N THR A 445 -10.16 -16.18 16.87
CA THR A 445 -10.88 -17.31 16.28
C THR A 445 -11.46 -16.84 14.96
N ALA A 446 -10.85 -17.30 13.86
CA ALA A 446 -11.28 -16.96 12.52
C ALA A 446 -12.44 -17.84 12.03
N SER A 447 -13.26 -17.28 11.14
CA SER A 447 -14.42 -17.87 10.50
C SER A 447 -14.34 -17.65 8.99
N ALA A 448 -15.03 -18.50 8.23
CA ALA A 448 -15.19 -18.31 6.78
C ALA A 448 -15.98 -17.03 6.47
N ASN A 449 -16.88 -16.61 7.37
CA ASN A 449 -17.48 -15.28 7.32
C ASN A 449 -16.71 -14.35 8.28
N PRO A 450 -15.92 -13.38 7.78
CA PRO A 450 -15.07 -12.57 8.63
C PRO A 450 -15.85 -11.65 9.59
N TRP A 451 -17.16 -11.46 9.37
CA TRP A 451 -18.04 -10.75 10.30
C TRP A 451 -18.22 -11.49 11.63
N LEU A 452 -18.05 -12.82 11.59
CA LEU A 452 -18.20 -13.71 12.74
C LEU A 452 -16.88 -13.98 13.47
N ASP A 453 -15.76 -13.41 13.01
CA ASP A 453 -14.48 -13.52 13.72
C ASP A 453 -14.62 -12.98 15.15
N ARG A 454 -13.89 -13.60 16.08
CA ARG A 454 -13.88 -13.24 17.50
C ARG A 454 -12.45 -13.11 18.00
N ALA A 455 -12.23 -12.17 18.91
CA ALA A 455 -10.96 -12.03 19.60
C ALA A 455 -11.12 -12.33 21.10
N GLU A 456 -10.43 -13.36 21.58
CA GLU A 456 -10.29 -13.65 23.00
C GLU A 456 -9.17 -12.79 23.59
N LYS A 457 -9.46 -12.09 24.69
CA LYS A 457 -8.45 -11.28 25.40
C LYS A 457 -7.54 -12.16 26.22
N LEU A 458 -6.23 -11.96 26.05
CA LEU A 458 -5.21 -12.56 26.89
C LEU A 458 -4.82 -11.58 28.03
N PRO A 459 -4.11 -12.04 29.07
CA PRO A 459 -3.63 -11.18 30.14
C PRO A 459 -2.86 -9.97 29.58
N ARG A 460 -3.20 -8.78 30.09
CA ARG A 460 -2.56 -7.54 29.65
C ARG A 460 -1.11 -7.48 30.11
N ILE A 461 -0.30 -6.79 29.32
CA ILE A 461 1.08 -6.49 29.64
C ILE A 461 1.12 -5.08 30.25
N SER A 462 1.78 -4.95 31.41
CA SER A 462 1.98 -3.66 32.06
C SER A 462 2.96 -2.82 31.25
N CYS A 463 2.57 -1.59 30.95
CA CYS A 463 3.43 -0.64 30.22
C CYS A 463 4.52 -0.08 31.12
N GLU A 464 5.71 0.14 30.57
CA GLU A 464 6.85 0.70 31.28
C GLU A 464 6.60 2.19 31.61
N GLY A 465 6.84 2.58 32.87
CA GLY A 465 6.65 3.94 33.38
C GLY A 465 5.46 4.06 34.34
N MET A 466 5.63 4.84 35.42
CA MET A 466 4.66 4.95 36.52
C MET A 466 3.30 5.51 36.07
N LEU A 467 3.30 6.43 35.10
CA LEU A 467 2.09 7.07 34.56
C LEU A 467 1.65 6.48 33.23
N SER A 468 2.30 5.40 32.78
CA SER A 468 2.00 4.77 31.49
C SER A 468 0.71 3.97 31.57
N VAL A 469 -0.05 3.99 30.48
CA VAL A 469 -1.34 3.33 30.33
C VAL A 469 -1.37 2.47 29.08
N CYS A 470 -2.20 1.42 29.11
CA CYS A 470 -2.53 0.65 27.92
C CYS A 470 -3.76 1.26 27.24
N GLU A 471 -3.56 1.92 26.10
CA GLU A 471 -4.65 2.31 25.20
C GLU A 471 -5.28 1.05 24.62
N LYS A 472 -6.59 0.89 24.80
CA LYS A 472 -7.26 -0.41 24.60
C LYS A 472 -7.72 -0.62 23.14
N THR A 473 -7.86 -1.90 22.79
CA THR A 473 -8.49 -2.35 21.54
C THR A 473 -9.90 -1.77 21.38
N SER A 474 -10.69 -1.74 22.46
CA SER A 474 -12.06 -1.24 22.44
C SER A 474 -12.18 0.26 22.12
N VAL A 475 -11.10 1.03 22.24
CA VAL A 475 -11.07 2.47 21.89
C VAL A 475 -10.34 2.75 20.58
N GLY A 476 -10.07 1.72 19.77
CA GLY A 476 -9.53 1.87 18.41
C GLY A 476 -8.02 1.68 18.28
N PHE A 477 -7.37 1.06 19.27
CA PHE A 477 -5.94 0.68 19.22
C PHE A 477 -5.83 -0.85 19.11
N PRO A 478 -5.83 -1.46 17.92
CA PRO A 478 -5.85 -2.91 17.77
C PRO A 478 -4.71 -3.58 18.57
N GLY A 479 -4.97 -4.62 19.35
CA GLY A 479 -3.94 -5.26 20.22
C GLY A 479 -3.43 -4.38 21.38
N GLY A 480 -4.00 -3.18 21.55
CA GLY A 480 -3.57 -2.17 22.49
C GLY A 480 -2.23 -1.51 22.14
N MET A 481 -1.99 -0.37 22.79
CA MET A 481 -0.75 0.39 22.68
C MET A 481 -0.36 0.99 24.02
N CYS A 482 0.88 0.76 24.44
CA CYS A 482 1.45 1.49 25.58
C CYS A 482 1.61 2.98 25.23
N SER A 483 1.09 3.84 26.11
CA SER A 483 1.17 5.30 26.01
C SER A 483 1.35 5.87 27.41
N GLY A 484 1.53 7.19 27.51
CA GLY A 484 1.68 7.90 28.78
C GLY A 484 1.46 9.40 28.60
N PRO A 485 1.73 10.21 29.65
CA PRO A 485 1.74 11.66 29.53
C PRO A 485 2.71 12.10 28.43
N CYS A 486 2.32 13.10 27.65
CA CYS A 486 3.19 13.70 26.64
C CYS A 486 4.54 14.09 27.26
N ASP A 487 5.62 13.55 26.71
CA ASP A 487 7.00 13.82 27.10
C ASP A 487 7.83 14.14 25.86
N PRO A 488 8.11 15.43 25.58
CA PRO A 488 8.97 15.83 24.47
C PRO A 488 10.42 15.30 24.58
N GLY A 489 10.84 14.86 25.76
CA GLY A 489 12.17 14.30 26.03
C GLY A 489 12.29 12.79 25.78
N ASP A 490 11.18 12.08 25.52
CA ASP A 490 11.22 10.66 25.22
C ASP A 490 11.89 10.40 23.86
N LYS A 491 13.02 9.69 23.88
CA LYS A 491 13.80 9.36 22.67
C LYS A 491 13.05 8.46 21.69
N ASN A 492 12.11 7.66 22.19
CA ASN A 492 11.30 6.73 21.40
C ASN A 492 9.85 7.23 21.23
N GLY A 493 9.51 8.32 21.90
CA GLY A 493 8.19 8.92 21.94
C GLY A 493 8.12 10.25 21.19
N THR A 494 6.91 10.74 20.99
CA THR A 494 6.61 12.10 20.55
C THR A 494 5.20 12.44 21.00
N CYS A 495 4.97 13.70 21.32
CA CYS A 495 3.64 14.15 21.71
C CYS A 495 2.71 14.17 20.50
N GLY A 496 1.55 13.54 20.63
CA GLY A 496 0.49 13.61 19.63
C GLY A 496 -0.90 13.59 20.25
N GLY A 497 -1.90 13.83 19.41
CA GLY A 497 -3.30 13.85 19.82
C GLY A 497 -3.94 12.46 19.75
N ILE A 498 -4.46 11.97 20.86
CA ILE A 498 -5.32 10.77 20.94
C ILE A 498 -6.77 11.22 20.96
N ALA A 499 -7.57 10.79 19.98
CA ALA A 499 -8.98 11.13 19.91
C ALA A 499 -9.78 10.55 21.08
N ILE A 500 -10.61 11.38 21.71
CA ILE A 500 -11.63 10.97 22.68
C ILE A 500 -12.83 10.47 21.89
N LEU A 501 -12.86 9.15 21.63
CA LEU A 501 -13.68 8.55 20.59
C LEU A 501 -15.17 8.92 20.63
N SER A 502 -15.81 8.95 21.81
CA SER A 502 -17.23 9.29 21.95
C SER A 502 -17.53 10.72 21.50
N ASP A 503 -16.77 11.67 22.02
CA ASP A 503 -17.01 13.10 21.85
C ASP A 503 -16.61 13.53 20.46
N PHE A 504 -15.49 12.98 19.97
CA PHE A 504 -15.03 13.17 18.60
C PHE A 504 -16.06 12.66 17.59
N ASN A 505 -16.58 11.44 17.77
CA ASN A 505 -17.63 10.90 16.89
C ASN A 505 -18.93 11.71 16.97
N SER A 506 -19.30 12.20 18.15
CA SER A 506 -20.49 13.02 18.35
C SER A 506 -20.36 14.38 17.65
N CYS A 507 -19.18 15.00 17.72
CA CYS A 507 -18.85 16.23 17.00
C CYS A 507 -18.97 16.04 15.48
N LEU A 508 -18.41 14.95 14.96
CA LEU A 508 -18.51 14.59 13.54
C LEU A 508 -19.96 14.30 13.12
N ALA A 509 -20.74 13.60 13.95
CA ALA A 509 -22.15 13.32 13.69
C ALA A 509 -23.00 14.61 13.67
N ALA A 510 -22.59 15.63 14.41
CA ALA A 510 -23.17 16.98 14.40
C ALA A 510 -22.70 17.84 13.20
N LYS A 511 -21.96 17.27 12.24
CA LYS A 511 -21.43 17.95 11.04
C LYS A 511 -20.58 19.18 11.35
N LYS A 512 -19.88 19.18 12.48
CA LYS A 512 -18.91 20.24 12.80
C LYS A 512 -17.65 20.09 11.93
N PRO A 513 -16.93 21.20 11.63
CA PRO A 513 -15.68 21.14 10.89
C PRO A 513 -14.69 20.17 11.52
N PHE A 514 -14.04 19.36 10.69
CA PHE A 514 -13.12 18.31 11.15
C PHE A 514 -11.99 18.86 12.06
N GLY A 515 -11.36 19.96 11.65
CA GLY A 515 -10.29 20.59 12.43
C GLY A 515 -10.77 21.05 13.82
N GLU A 516 -12.03 21.46 13.94
CA GLU A 516 -12.65 21.80 15.22
C GLU A 516 -12.83 20.55 16.10
N CYS A 517 -13.37 19.46 15.54
CA CYS A 517 -13.56 18.22 16.28
C CYS A 517 -12.21 17.64 16.76
N LEU A 518 -11.17 17.70 15.92
CA LEU A 518 -9.84 17.22 16.28
C LEU A 518 -9.23 18.08 17.39
N ALA A 519 -9.32 19.41 17.29
CA ALA A 519 -8.76 20.32 18.29
C ALA A 519 -9.46 20.23 19.65
N LYS A 520 -10.78 20.03 19.67
CA LYS A 520 -11.57 20.01 20.92
C LYS A 520 -11.69 18.64 21.58
N HIS A 521 -11.59 17.55 20.81
CA HIS A 521 -11.87 16.20 21.29
C HIS A 521 -10.68 15.26 21.11
N THR A 522 -9.47 15.78 21.27
CA THR A 522 -8.25 15.00 21.45
C THR A 522 -7.60 15.34 22.79
N ARG A 523 -6.88 14.38 23.36
CA ARG A 523 -5.99 14.60 24.50
C ARG A 523 -4.54 14.40 24.08
N PRO A 524 -3.58 15.16 24.63
CA PRO A 524 -2.17 14.88 24.41
C PRO A 524 -1.80 13.53 25.01
N GLY A 525 -1.00 12.76 24.30
CA GLY A 525 -0.41 11.52 24.76
C GLY A 525 0.97 11.31 24.15
N ASN A 526 1.80 10.55 24.85
CA ASN A 526 3.08 10.11 24.30
C ASN A 526 2.84 8.91 23.36
N LEU A 527 3.18 9.10 22.09
CA LEU A 527 3.02 8.14 21.01
C LEU A 527 4.39 7.74 20.49
N ARG A 528 4.53 6.53 19.95
CA ARG A 528 5.81 6.09 19.40
C ARG A 528 6.21 6.98 18.22
N SER A 529 7.42 7.52 18.28
CA SER A 529 8.03 8.23 17.17
C SER A 529 8.20 7.29 15.98
N CYS A 530 8.04 7.82 14.77
CA CYS A 530 8.23 7.05 13.54
C CYS A 530 8.93 7.82 12.44
N SER A 531 9.58 7.04 11.56
CA SER A 531 10.16 7.49 10.29
C SER A 531 10.28 6.29 9.35
N VAL A 532 10.85 6.50 8.16
CA VAL A 532 11.20 5.40 7.24
C VAL A 532 12.14 4.37 7.90
N GLN A 533 13.07 4.83 8.75
CA GLN A 533 14.03 3.97 9.45
C GLN A 533 13.50 3.42 10.78
N GLN A 534 12.43 4.02 11.32
CA GLN A 534 11.76 3.61 12.54
C GLN A 534 10.28 3.39 12.24
N PRO A 535 9.92 2.28 11.55
CA PRO A 535 8.54 2.03 11.16
C PRO A 535 7.64 1.80 12.37
N CYS A 536 6.36 2.12 12.18
CA CYS A 536 5.31 1.72 13.10
C CYS A 536 5.06 0.21 13.04
N ARG A 537 4.34 -0.30 14.05
CA ARG A 537 3.76 -1.65 14.01
C ARG A 537 2.85 -1.80 12.78
N ASP A 538 2.70 -3.01 12.27
CA ASP A 538 2.03 -3.28 10.99
C ASP A 538 0.56 -2.80 10.92
N ASP A 539 -0.10 -2.66 12.06
CA ASP A 539 -1.46 -2.16 12.21
C ASP A 539 -1.54 -0.65 12.47
N TYR A 540 -0.44 0.11 12.29
CA TYR A 540 -0.28 1.55 12.57
C TYR A 540 0.26 2.30 11.34
N ILE A 541 -0.11 3.57 11.20
CA ILE A 541 0.45 4.52 10.22
C ILE A 541 1.44 5.46 10.91
N CYS A 542 2.40 5.97 10.14
CA CYS A 542 3.21 7.11 10.57
C CYS A 542 2.54 8.43 10.13
N ALA A 543 1.80 9.05 11.04
CA ALA A 543 1.14 10.33 10.80
C ALA A 543 2.07 11.49 11.16
N GLN A 544 1.98 12.60 10.42
CA GLN A 544 2.71 13.82 10.75
C GLN A 544 2.29 14.31 12.13
N ALA A 545 3.26 14.49 13.02
CA ALA A 545 3.05 15.08 14.34
C ALA A 545 3.44 16.55 14.34
N GLU A 546 2.78 17.34 15.17
CA GLU A 546 3.07 18.76 15.35
C GLU A 546 4.49 18.96 15.92
N GLY A 547 5.20 19.97 15.42
CA GLY A 547 6.60 20.23 15.81
C GLY A 547 7.64 19.22 15.30
N GLN A 548 7.24 18.14 14.63
CA GLN A 548 8.18 17.20 14.01
C GLN A 548 8.56 17.63 12.58
N PRO A 549 9.82 17.40 12.16
CA PRO A 549 10.24 17.67 10.79
C PRO A 549 9.55 16.73 9.78
N GLU A 550 9.69 17.03 8.48
CA GLU A 550 9.20 16.16 7.42
C GLU A 550 9.83 14.77 7.50
N GLY A 551 9.04 13.72 7.20
CA GLY A 551 9.49 12.34 7.29
C GLY A 551 9.53 11.76 8.71
N ARG A 552 9.21 12.57 9.74
CA ARG A 552 9.07 12.12 11.13
C ARG A 552 7.67 12.40 11.65
N GLY A 553 7.18 11.50 12.49
CA GLY A 553 5.80 11.56 12.96
C GLY A 553 5.52 10.71 14.19
N ALA A 554 4.24 10.47 14.43
CA ALA A 554 3.73 9.60 15.48
C ALA A 554 3.03 8.38 14.90
N CYS A 555 3.26 7.21 15.50
CA CYS A 555 2.50 6.01 15.21
C CYS A 555 1.08 6.13 15.77
N ILE A 556 0.10 6.11 14.87
CA ILE A 556 -1.33 6.06 15.24
C ILE A 556 -2.05 4.94 14.49
N PRO A 557 -3.12 4.38 15.06
CA PRO A 557 -4.00 3.49 14.32
C PRO A 557 -4.47 4.16 13.02
N PRO A 558 -4.44 3.47 11.86
CA PRO A 558 -4.87 4.04 10.59
C PRO A 558 -6.33 4.47 10.64
N TYR A 559 -7.12 3.82 11.50
CA TYR A 559 -8.48 4.19 11.84
C TYR A 559 -8.62 5.69 12.14
N PHE A 560 -7.72 6.29 12.92
CA PHE A 560 -7.85 7.69 13.29
C PHE A 560 -7.70 8.60 12.08
N LEU A 561 -6.82 8.29 11.13
CA LEU A 561 -6.64 9.07 9.90
C LEU A 561 -7.72 8.78 8.85
N PHE A 562 -8.06 7.51 8.64
CA PHE A 562 -8.96 7.12 7.56
C PHE A 562 -10.45 7.30 7.90
N GLN A 563 -10.83 7.32 9.19
CA GLN A 563 -12.17 7.77 9.58
C GLN A 563 -12.51 9.13 8.95
N MET A 564 -11.53 10.04 9.01
CA MET A 564 -11.65 11.42 8.55
C MET A 564 -11.86 11.49 7.03
N ARG A 565 -11.41 10.46 6.32
CA ARG A 565 -11.24 10.39 4.87
C ARG A 565 -12.39 9.67 4.17
N VAL A 566 -12.95 8.62 4.78
CA VAL A 566 -14.02 7.79 4.19
C VAL A 566 -15.39 8.47 4.23
N ASP A 567 -15.63 9.25 5.29
CA ASP A 567 -16.98 9.67 5.65
C ASP A 567 -17.43 10.99 5.00
N GLY A 568 -16.61 11.57 4.11
CA GLY A 568 -16.98 12.71 3.27
C GLY A 568 -17.43 13.94 4.06
N HIS A 569 -16.84 14.18 5.23
CA HIS A 569 -17.16 15.30 6.12
C HIS A 569 -16.79 16.66 5.52
N SER A 570 -17.51 17.12 4.50
CA SER A 570 -17.59 18.53 4.10
C SER A 570 -18.76 19.22 4.79
#